data_AF-A0A1Q6SL00-F1
#
_entry.id   AF-A0A1Q6SL00-F1
#
_cell.length_a   1.000
_cell.length_b   1.000
_cell.length_c   1.000
_cell.angle_alpha   90.00
_cell.angle_beta   90.00
_cell.angle_gamma   90.00
#
_symmetry.space_group_name_H-M   'P 1'
#
loop_
_entity.id
_entity.type
_entity.pdbx_description
1 polymer ?
#
loop_
_entity_poly.entity_id
_entity_poly.type
_entity_poly.pdbx_seq_one_letter_code
_entity_poly.pdbx_strand_id
1 'polypeptide(L)'
;MFGTVPDDLDTYARMSQISQAEADKYFIERFRISKWRRTGIIWWNIVDGWPQVSDAVVDYYFVKKLAYEYIRRSQSPILFAFDEPKDGVLTLCAVNDTPETVDMPYSVKDITTGSTVCTGIAHIPADSAVAVTDIPAPDGEHFLYIEWENGSNHFMTKTRDIDYAAYMTAIKKVGYDTFEGF
;
A
#
# COMPACT_ATOMS: atom_id res chain seq x y z
N MET A 1 -5.94 -8.98 11.55
CA MET A 1 -6.29 -7.73 10.83
C MET A 1 -7.75 -7.33 11.09
N PHE A 2 -8.75 -8.13 10.71
CA PHE A 2 -10.18 -7.72 10.72
C PHE A 2 -10.97 -7.95 12.04
N GLY A 3 -10.34 -8.48 13.10
CA GLY A 3 -10.98 -8.65 14.40
C GLY A 3 -12.03 -9.79 14.49
N THR A 4 -12.43 -10.38 13.37
CA THR A 4 -13.38 -11.50 13.29
C THR A 4 -12.79 -12.69 12.54
N VAL A 5 -13.33 -13.89 12.81
CA VAL A 5 -13.07 -15.10 12.02
C VAL A 5 -14.32 -15.39 11.19
N PRO A 6 -14.25 -15.43 9.85
CA PRO A 6 -15.40 -15.74 9.00
C PRO A 6 -15.77 -17.23 9.09
N ASP A 7 -17.04 -17.54 8.82
CA ASP A 7 -17.57 -18.91 8.86
C ASP A 7 -17.33 -19.70 7.56
N ASP A 8 -16.84 -19.04 6.50
CA ASP A 8 -16.56 -19.64 5.20
C ASP A 8 -15.09 -19.48 4.77
N LEU A 9 -14.61 -20.48 4.02
CA LEU A 9 -13.22 -20.58 3.58
C LEU A 9 -12.84 -19.46 2.59
N ASP A 10 -13.76 -19.08 1.70
CA ASP A 10 -13.48 -18.08 0.66
C ASP A 10 -13.22 -16.70 1.27
N THR A 11 -14.05 -16.30 2.24
CA THR A 11 -13.86 -15.06 3.00
C THR A 11 -12.59 -15.14 3.84
N TYR A 12 -12.32 -16.27 4.48
CA TYR A 12 -11.06 -16.48 5.21
C TYR A 12 -9.84 -16.28 4.32
N ALA A 13 -9.83 -16.91 3.14
CA ALA A 13 -8.72 -16.82 2.18
C ALA A 13 -8.52 -15.38 1.67
N ARG A 14 -9.61 -14.67 1.35
CA ARG A 14 -9.55 -13.25 0.95
C ARG A 14 -9.01 -12.37 2.06
N MET A 15 -9.49 -12.55 3.30
CA MET A 15 -8.98 -11.83 4.47
C MET A 15 -7.48 -12.10 4.69
N SER A 16 -7.03 -13.35 4.57
CA SER A 16 -5.61 -13.67 4.72
C SER A 16 -4.75 -13.04 3.62
N GLN A 17 -5.21 -13.06 2.37
CA GLN A 17 -4.48 -12.42 1.26
C GLN A 17 -4.38 -10.90 1.42
N ILE A 18 -5.41 -10.22 1.94
CA ILE A 18 -5.32 -8.79 2.26
C ILE A 18 -4.28 -8.54 3.36
N SER A 19 -4.30 -9.37 4.41
CA SER A 19 -3.32 -9.25 5.49
C SER A 19 -1.88 -9.43 5.00
N GLN A 20 -1.65 -10.38 4.07
CA GLN A 20 -0.36 -10.56 3.42
C GLN A 20 0.01 -9.32 2.59
N ALA A 21 -0.91 -8.87 1.73
CA ALA A 21 -0.69 -7.75 0.82
C ALA A 21 -0.36 -6.43 1.54
N GLU A 22 -1.08 -6.10 2.62
CA GLU A 22 -0.81 -4.92 3.45
C GLU A 22 0.54 -5.02 4.18
N ALA A 23 0.90 -6.22 4.65
CA ALA A 23 2.19 -6.42 5.32
C ALA A 23 3.37 -6.21 4.36
N ASP A 24 3.36 -6.87 3.20
CA ASP A 24 4.41 -6.71 2.17
C ASP A 24 4.52 -5.26 1.70
N LYS A 25 3.37 -4.65 1.39
CA LYS A 25 3.25 -3.24 1.03
C LYS A 25 3.93 -2.34 2.07
N TYR A 26 3.52 -2.46 3.33
CA TYR A 26 4.05 -1.63 4.42
C TYR A 26 5.57 -1.79 4.55
N PHE A 27 6.09 -3.03 4.55
CA PHE A 27 7.52 -3.27 4.71
C PHE A 27 8.33 -2.68 3.54
N ILE A 28 7.89 -2.88 2.30
CA ILE A 28 8.56 -2.33 1.11
C ILE A 28 8.57 -0.80 1.17
N GLU A 29 7.41 -0.19 1.42
CA GLU A 29 7.29 1.27 1.48
C GLU A 29 8.15 1.85 2.59
N ARG A 30 8.13 1.25 3.79
CA ARG A 30 8.91 1.72 4.93
C ARG A 30 10.42 1.67 4.69
N PHE A 31 10.90 0.71 3.90
CA PHE A 31 12.28 0.69 3.43
C PHE A 31 12.56 1.81 2.44
N ARG A 32 11.69 2.00 1.45
CA ARG A 32 11.87 2.98 0.37
C ARG A 32 11.82 4.42 0.86
N ILE A 33 10.83 4.79 1.69
CA ILE A 33 10.72 6.15 2.25
C ILE A 33 11.87 6.49 3.23
N SER A 34 12.57 5.48 3.74
CA SER A 34 13.73 5.64 4.62
C SER A 34 15.07 5.65 3.88
N LYS A 35 15.08 5.76 2.56
CA LYS A 35 16.32 5.97 1.77
C LYS A 35 17.00 7.28 2.22
N TRP A 36 18.30 7.35 2.50
CA TRP A 36 19.40 6.37 2.36
C TRP A 36 19.77 5.62 3.64
N ARG A 37 18.94 5.71 4.69
CA ARG A 37 19.16 4.94 5.92
C ARG A 37 18.92 3.44 5.71
N ARG A 38 17.94 3.10 4.87
CA ARG A 38 17.67 1.74 4.38
C ARG A 38 17.85 1.74 2.86
N THR A 39 18.70 0.87 2.34
CA THR A 39 19.16 0.94 0.93
C THR A 39 18.74 -0.24 0.06
N GLY A 40 18.00 -1.20 0.61
CA GLY A 40 17.49 -2.35 -0.13
C GLY A 40 16.66 -3.28 0.74
N ILE A 41 15.77 -4.04 0.10
CA ILE A 41 14.94 -5.06 0.72
C ILE A 41 14.84 -6.27 -0.23
N ILE A 42 14.94 -7.46 0.34
CA ILE A 42 14.58 -8.72 -0.32
C ILE A 42 13.49 -9.33 0.55
N TRP A 43 12.28 -9.42 0.01
CA TRP A 43 11.14 -10.05 0.67
C TRP A 43 10.99 -11.50 0.23
N TRP A 44 10.34 -12.32 1.05
CA TRP A 44 10.22 -13.77 0.87
C TRP A 44 8.74 -14.14 0.71
N ASN A 45 8.30 -14.86 -0.34
CA ASN A 45 8.99 -15.26 -1.57
C ASN A 45 8.11 -15.06 -2.81
N ILE A 46 8.71 -15.14 -4.00
CA ILE A 46 7.99 -14.85 -5.25
C ILE A 46 7.02 -15.97 -5.64
N VAL A 47 7.49 -17.22 -5.66
CA VAL A 47 6.75 -18.37 -6.22
C VAL A 47 6.95 -19.65 -5.41
N ASP A 48 5.92 -20.49 -5.36
CA ASP A 48 5.97 -21.81 -4.74
C ASP A 48 6.55 -22.91 -5.65
N GLY A 49 7.26 -23.87 -5.04
CA GLY A 49 7.80 -25.04 -5.75
C GLY A 49 6.83 -26.22 -5.88
N TRP A 50 5.67 -26.16 -5.20
CA TRP A 50 4.62 -27.19 -5.18
C TRP A 50 3.32 -26.59 -4.57
N PRO A 51 2.13 -27.22 -4.73
CA PRO A 51 0.90 -26.71 -4.14
C PRO A 51 0.94 -26.71 -2.60
N GLN A 52 0.87 -25.53 -1.99
CA GLN A 52 0.91 -25.36 -0.53
C GLN A 52 0.29 -24.02 -0.10
N VAL A 53 0.06 -23.88 1.21
CA VAL A 53 -0.18 -22.57 1.85
C VAL A 53 1.16 -22.01 2.29
N SER A 54 1.53 -20.86 1.76
CA SER A 54 2.82 -20.21 2.00
C SER A 54 2.72 -18.68 1.84
N ASP A 55 3.83 -18.01 2.16
CA ASP A 55 4.04 -16.57 1.93
C ASP A 55 4.35 -16.23 0.47
N ALA A 56 4.32 -17.19 -0.46
CA ALA A 56 4.55 -16.90 -1.87
C ALA A 56 3.49 -15.93 -2.41
N VAL A 57 3.88 -14.97 -3.25
CA VAL A 57 2.92 -14.00 -3.84
C VAL A 57 2.34 -14.47 -5.18
N VAL A 58 2.96 -15.50 -5.77
CA VAL A 58 2.47 -16.27 -6.92
C VAL A 58 2.44 -17.75 -6.50
N ASP A 59 1.32 -18.43 -6.72
CA ASP A 59 1.21 -19.84 -6.36
C ASP A 59 1.93 -20.78 -7.36
N TYR A 60 1.93 -22.07 -7.07
CA TYR A 60 2.53 -23.10 -7.93
C TYR A 60 1.94 -23.17 -9.35
N TYR A 61 0.68 -22.76 -9.52
CA TYR A 61 -0.03 -22.73 -10.80
C TYR A 61 0.10 -21.39 -11.52
N PHE A 62 0.97 -20.50 -11.04
CA PHE A 62 1.21 -19.14 -11.55
C PHE A 62 0.02 -18.18 -11.38
N VAL A 63 -0.90 -18.47 -10.46
CA VAL A 63 -1.96 -17.54 -10.08
C VAL A 63 -1.39 -16.50 -9.13
N LYS A 64 -1.64 -15.22 -9.41
CA LYS A 64 -1.15 -14.12 -8.58
C LYS A 64 -2.09 -13.92 -7.39
N LYS A 65 -1.52 -13.87 -6.18
CA LYS A 65 -2.24 -13.43 -4.99
C LYS A 65 -2.37 -11.91 -5.01
N LEU A 66 -3.29 -11.37 -4.21
CA LEU A 66 -3.50 -9.92 -4.07
C LEU A 66 -2.19 -9.16 -3.79
N ALA A 67 -1.30 -9.74 -2.98
CA ALA A 67 0.00 -9.17 -2.63
C ALA A 67 0.86 -8.82 -3.86
N TYR A 68 0.74 -9.55 -4.97
CA TYR A 68 1.52 -9.29 -6.19
C TYR A 68 1.30 -7.86 -6.71
N GLU A 69 0.04 -7.43 -6.84
CA GLU A 69 -0.27 -6.10 -7.36
C GLU A 69 0.03 -4.99 -6.33
N TYR A 70 -0.05 -5.29 -5.04
CA TYR A 70 0.34 -4.36 -3.97
C TYR A 70 1.84 -4.09 -4.02
N ILE A 71 2.64 -5.16 -4.05
CA ILE A 71 4.10 -5.08 -4.20
C ILE A 71 4.48 -4.33 -5.47
N ARG A 72 3.83 -4.65 -6.60
CA ARG A 72 4.10 -3.99 -7.90
C ARG A 72 3.92 -2.47 -7.81
N ARG A 73 2.87 -1.99 -7.13
CA ARG A 73 2.65 -0.54 -6.90
C ARG A 73 3.68 0.04 -5.92
N SER A 74 3.95 -0.66 -4.81
CA SER A 74 4.94 -0.23 -3.81
C SER A 74 6.37 -0.27 -4.33
N GLN A 75 6.65 -0.91 -5.45
CA GLN A 75 7.95 -0.94 -6.14
C GLN A 75 7.99 -0.08 -7.41
N SER A 76 6.97 0.75 -7.68
CA SER A 76 6.99 1.69 -8.80
C SER A 76 8.17 2.68 -8.71
N PRO A 77 8.82 3.07 -9.83
CA PRO A 77 10.01 3.94 -9.82
C PRO A 77 9.80 5.26 -9.08
N ILE A 78 8.61 5.86 -9.24
CA ILE A 78 8.11 6.93 -8.38
C ILE A 78 7.04 6.33 -7.47
N LEU A 79 7.12 6.63 -6.18
CA LEU A 79 6.17 6.15 -5.16
C LEU A 79 5.81 7.28 -4.23
N PHE A 80 4.51 7.45 -3.96
CA PHE A 80 4.02 8.18 -2.80
C PHE A 80 3.49 7.19 -1.76
N ALA A 81 3.92 7.35 -0.51
CA ALA A 81 3.50 6.53 0.61
C ALA A 81 3.55 7.33 1.90
N PHE A 82 2.64 7.04 2.83
CA PHE A 82 2.68 7.63 4.16
C PHE A 82 3.67 6.87 5.04
N ASP A 83 4.44 7.59 5.88
CA ASP A 83 5.12 6.98 7.01
C ASP A 83 4.14 6.70 8.16
N GLU A 84 4.60 5.99 9.18
CA GLU A 84 3.81 5.80 10.39
C GLU A 84 3.45 7.14 11.06
N PRO A 85 2.23 7.25 11.58
CA PRO A 85 1.83 8.45 12.30
C PRO A 85 2.70 8.64 13.53
N LYS A 86 3.19 9.87 13.73
CA LYS A 86 4.02 10.27 14.86
C LYS A 86 3.47 11.56 15.45
N ASP A 87 3.25 11.57 16.76
CA ASP A 87 2.77 12.75 17.50
C ASP A 87 1.50 13.39 16.88
N GLY A 88 0.58 12.56 16.38
CA GLY A 88 -0.68 13.00 15.75
C GLY A 88 -0.53 13.50 14.31
N VAL A 89 0.63 13.32 13.70
CA VAL A 89 0.94 13.75 12.33
C VAL A 89 1.18 12.53 11.46
N LEU A 90 0.60 12.55 10.26
CA LEU A 90 0.86 11.57 9.22
C LEU A 90 1.61 12.26 8.06
N THR A 91 2.84 11.83 7.81
CA THR A 91 3.72 12.43 6.79
C THR A 91 3.63 11.68 5.48
N LEU A 92 3.23 12.37 4.42
CA LEU A 92 3.31 11.85 3.05
C LEU A 92 4.75 12.00 2.58
N CYS A 93 5.35 10.89 2.15
CA CYS A 93 6.67 10.84 1.55
C CYS A 93 6.57 10.53 0.06
N ALA A 94 7.56 10.98 -0.69
CA ALA A 94 7.76 10.58 -2.08
C ALA A 94 9.16 9.99 -2.27
N VAL A 95 9.23 8.95 -3.09
CA VAL A 95 10.47 8.25 -3.46
C VAL A 95 10.64 8.37 -4.97
N ASN A 96 11.86 8.66 -5.39
CA ASN A 96 12.26 8.69 -6.78
C ASN A 96 13.49 7.79 -6.94
N ASP A 97 13.32 6.65 -7.61
CA ASP A 97 14.40 5.71 -7.94
C ASP A 97 14.93 5.92 -9.38
N THR A 98 14.58 7.05 -10.02
CA THR A 98 15.05 7.42 -11.36
C THR A 98 16.27 8.35 -11.27
N PRO A 99 17.07 8.48 -12.34
CA PRO A 99 18.25 9.34 -12.35
C PRO A 99 17.95 10.83 -12.55
N GLU A 100 16.67 11.20 -12.72
CA GLU A 100 16.25 12.58 -13.00
C GLU A 100 15.40 13.13 -11.85
N THR A 101 15.56 14.42 -11.55
CA THR A 101 14.67 15.12 -10.63
C THR A 101 13.31 15.31 -11.29
N VAL A 102 12.23 15.07 -10.55
CA VAL A 102 10.85 15.21 -11.04
C VAL A 102 10.04 16.18 -10.21
N ASP A 103 9.20 16.98 -10.86
CA ASP A 103 8.14 17.74 -10.24
C ASP A 103 6.82 17.02 -10.51
N MET A 104 6.25 16.41 -9.47
CA MET A 104 5.13 15.48 -9.61
C MET A 104 3.86 16.03 -8.95
N PRO A 105 2.84 16.41 -9.73
CA PRO A 105 1.51 16.71 -9.19
C PRO A 105 0.93 15.48 -8.50
N TYR A 106 0.34 15.67 -7.32
CA TYR A 106 -0.29 14.60 -6.55
C TYR A 106 -1.60 15.07 -5.91
N SER A 107 -2.47 14.10 -5.58
CA SER A 107 -3.66 14.30 -4.77
C SER A 107 -3.84 13.17 -3.76
N VAL A 108 -4.34 13.52 -2.58
CA VAL A 108 -4.76 12.56 -1.55
C VAL A 108 -6.25 12.74 -1.31
N LYS A 109 -7.01 11.65 -1.45
CA LYS A 109 -8.45 11.59 -1.16
C LYS A 109 -8.69 10.60 -0.05
N ASP A 110 -9.59 10.93 0.85
CA ASP A 110 -10.12 9.98 1.81
C ASP A 110 -11.35 9.31 1.19
N ILE A 111 -11.21 8.02 0.86
CA ILE A 111 -12.26 7.25 0.20
C ILE A 111 -13.42 6.96 1.15
N THR A 112 -13.14 6.88 2.46
CA THR A 112 -14.12 6.65 3.52
C THR A 112 -15.07 7.84 3.65
N THR A 113 -14.53 9.07 3.66
CA THR A 113 -15.35 10.29 3.78
C THR A 113 -15.75 10.89 2.43
N GLY A 114 -15.07 10.52 1.34
CA GLY A 114 -15.27 11.09 0.01
C GLY A 114 -14.64 12.48 -0.16
N SER A 115 -13.82 12.93 0.80
CA SER A 115 -13.21 14.27 0.79
C SER A 115 -11.81 14.26 0.16
N THR A 116 -11.41 15.38 -0.43
CA THR A 116 -10.01 15.62 -0.80
C THR A 116 -9.26 16.09 0.43
N VAL A 117 -8.22 15.37 0.82
CA VAL A 117 -7.39 15.68 1.99
C VAL A 117 -6.37 16.76 1.65
N CYS A 118 -5.63 16.58 0.56
CA CYS A 118 -4.66 17.56 0.08
C CYS A 118 -4.33 17.34 -1.41
N THR A 119 -3.75 18.36 -2.03
CA THR A 119 -3.20 18.32 -3.39
C THR A 119 -1.95 19.18 -3.45
N GLY A 120 -1.01 18.87 -4.34
CA GLY A 120 0.17 19.71 -4.51
C GLY A 120 1.05 19.24 -5.66
N ILE A 121 2.25 19.81 -5.71
CA ILE A 121 3.35 19.36 -6.59
C ILE A 121 4.52 19.03 -5.67
N ALA A 122 5.01 17.80 -5.75
CA ALA A 122 6.18 17.35 -5.01
C ALA A 122 7.43 17.53 -5.87
N HIS A 123 8.42 18.25 -5.37
CA HIS A 123 9.75 18.31 -5.97
C HIS A 123 10.59 17.15 -5.42
N ILE A 124 10.90 16.16 -6.25
CA ILE A 124 11.53 14.91 -5.82
C ILE A 124 12.88 14.75 -6.55
N PRO A 125 14.02 15.05 -5.88
CA PRO A 125 15.33 14.88 -6.47
C PRO A 125 15.58 13.46 -6.99
N ALA A 126 16.48 13.33 -7.97
CA ALA A 126 16.94 12.03 -8.46
C ALA A 126 17.43 11.13 -7.31
N ASP A 127 17.12 9.84 -7.40
CA ASP A 127 17.56 8.79 -6.47
C ASP A 127 17.42 9.16 -4.98
N SER A 128 16.22 9.60 -4.57
CA SER A 128 15.98 10.15 -3.24
C SER A 128 14.63 9.76 -2.65
N ALA A 129 14.49 9.97 -1.34
CA ALA A 129 13.21 9.98 -0.65
C ALA A 129 13.08 11.29 0.12
N VAL A 130 11.92 11.94 0.03
CA VAL A 130 11.66 13.24 0.65
C VAL A 130 10.30 13.24 1.34
N ALA A 131 10.20 13.96 2.47
CA ALA A 131 8.92 14.33 3.03
C ALA A 131 8.27 15.39 2.13
N VAL A 132 7.02 15.17 1.73
CA VAL A 132 6.27 16.02 0.81
C VAL A 132 5.38 16.99 1.58
N THR A 133 4.55 16.44 2.48
CA THR A 133 3.64 17.24 3.30
C THR A 133 3.22 16.45 4.53
N ASP A 134 2.86 17.17 5.57
CA ASP A 134 2.23 16.62 6.77
C ASP A 134 0.73 16.87 6.71
N ILE A 135 -0.05 15.88 7.16
CA ILE A 135 -1.48 16.02 7.43
C ILE A 135 -1.77 15.58 8.87
N PRO A 136 -2.84 16.10 9.52
CA PRO A 136 -3.30 15.54 10.77
C PRO A 136 -3.60 14.05 10.59
N ALA A 137 -3.09 13.20 11.48
CA ALA A 137 -3.44 11.79 11.47
C ALA A 137 -4.94 11.67 11.81
N PRO A 138 -5.78 11.14 10.91
CA PRO A 138 -7.21 11.10 11.15
C PRO A 138 -7.53 10.05 12.23
N ASP A 139 -8.52 10.36 13.05
CA ASP A 139 -9.00 9.44 14.08
C ASP A 139 -9.82 8.31 13.45
N GLY A 140 -9.51 7.06 13.82
CA GLY A 140 -10.29 5.91 13.39
C GLY A 140 -9.83 5.32 12.06
N GLU A 141 -10.77 4.69 11.33
CA GLU A 141 -10.49 3.91 10.13
C GLU A 141 -10.73 4.74 8.87
N HIS A 142 -9.65 5.03 8.15
CA HIS A 142 -9.69 5.76 6.89
C HIS A 142 -8.89 5.01 5.84
N PHE A 143 -9.44 4.98 4.63
CA PHE A 143 -8.76 4.52 3.42
C PHE A 143 -8.31 5.75 2.64
N LEU A 144 -7.03 6.11 2.76
CA LEU A 144 -6.45 7.23 2.03
C LEU A 144 -5.96 6.74 0.68
N TYR A 145 -6.41 7.37 -0.40
CA TYR A 145 -6.00 7.08 -1.76
C TYR A 145 -5.12 8.21 -2.28
N ILE A 146 -3.94 7.84 -2.77
CA ILE A 146 -2.91 8.74 -3.26
C ILE A 146 -2.79 8.55 -4.76
N GLU A 147 -2.89 9.62 -5.53
CA GLU A 147 -2.80 9.60 -6.99
C GLU A 147 -1.75 10.60 -7.47
N TRP A 148 -0.98 10.22 -8.47
CA TRP A 148 -0.06 11.07 -9.20
C TRP A 148 -0.05 10.68 -10.68
N GLU A 149 0.75 11.37 -11.50
CA GLU A 149 0.84 11.02 -12.92
C GLU A 149 1.36 9.58 -13.09
N ASN A 150 0.60 8.75 -13.82
CA ASN A 150 0.93 7.35 -14.11
C ASN A 150 1.08 6.42 -12.88
N GLY A 151 0.54 6.81 -11.72
CA GLY A 151 0.63 5.95 -10.53
C GLY A 151 -0.41 6.28 -9.47
N SER A 152 -0.67 5.29 -8.61
CA SER A 152 -1.49 5.46 -7.44
C SER A 152 -1.07 4.48 -6.34
N ASN A 153 -1.42 4.81 -5.11
CA ASN A 153 -1.22 3.97 -3.95
C ASN A 153 -2.32 4.23 -2.89
N HIS A 154 -2.37 3.43 -1.84
CA HIS A 154 -3.29 3.66 -0.72
C HIS A 154 -2.61 3.54 0.64
N PHE A 155 -3.29 3.98 1.69
CA PHE A 155 -2.86 3.82 3.07
C PHE A 155 -4.07 3.60 3.98
N MET A 156 -4.00 2.54 4.78
CA MET A 156 -4.95 2.27 5.85
C MET A 156 -4.45 2.86 7.16
N THR A 157 -5.25 3.71 7.79
CA THR A 157 -4.87 4.37 9.06
C THR A 157 -4.96 3.47 10.27
N LYS A 158 -5.64 2.33 10.14
CA LYS A 158 -5.68 1.24 11.12
C LYS A 158 -4.97 0.01 10.59
N THR A 159 -4.43 -0.79 11.51
CA THR A 159 -3.83 -2.11 11.25
C THR A 159 -4.60 -3.26 11.91
N ARG A 160 -5.52 -2.95 12.83
CA ARG A 160 -6.31 -3.90 13.62
C ARG A 160 -7.77 -3.48 13.64
N ASP A 161 -8.63 -4.49 13.77
CA ASP A 161 -10.09 -4.37 13.85
C ASP A 161 -10.64 -3.52 12.71
N ILE A 162 -10.11 -3.77 11.51
CA ILE A 162 -10.54 -3.13 10.27
C ILE A 162 -11.87 -3.75 9.84
N ASP A 163 -12.82 -2.92 9.41
CA ASP A 163 -14.06 -3.42 8.81
C ASP A 163 -13.78 -4.00 7.42
N TYR A 164 -13.95 -5.31 7.29
CA TYR A 164 -13.70 -6.03 6.03
C TYR A 164 -14.58 -5.55 4.88
N ALA A 165 -15.87 -5.27 5.13
CA ALA A 165 -16.78 -4.81 4.08
C ALA A 165 -16.45 -3.39 3.62
N ALA A 166 -16.07 -2.52 4.56
CA ALA A 166 -15.59 -1.17 4.25
C ALA A 166 -14.29 -1.22 3.43
N TYR A 167 -13.33 -2.05 3.83
CA TYR A 167 -12.08 -2.26 3.10
C TYR A 167 -12.34 -2.74 1.67
N MET A 168 -13.17 -3.78 1.49
CA MET A 168 -13.53 -4.30 0.17
C MET A 168 -14.21 -3.24 -0.70
N THR A 169 -15.10 -2.43 -0.12
CA THR A 169 -15.77 -1.32 -0.82
C THR A 169 -14.75 -0.28 -1.28
N ALA A 170 -13.78 0.06 -0.44
CA ALA A 170 -12.75 1.04 -0.75
C ALA A 170 -11.82 0.57 -1.87
N ILE A 171 -11.27 -0.66 -1.78
CA ILE A 171 -10.38 -1.18 -2.83
C ILE A 171 -11.10 -1.32 -4.16
N LYS A 172 -12.40 -1.71 -4.16
CA LYS A 172 -13.19 -1.80 -5.38
C LYS A 172 -13.40 -0.43 -6.03
N LYS A 173 -13.66 0.61 -5.22
CA LYS A 173 -13.85 1.98 -5.68
C LYS A 173 -12.60 2.57 -6.34
N VAL A 174 -11.40 2.14 -5.94
CA VAL A 174 -10.13 2.58 -6.53
C VAL A 174 -9.53 1.57 -7.53
N GLY A 175 -10.25 0.50 -7.86
CA GLY A 175 -9.81 -0.51 -8.84
C GLY A 175 -8.71 -1.46 -8.36
N TYR A 176 -8.58 -1.65 -7.04
CA TYR A 176 -7.59 -2.54 -6.41
C TYR A 176 -8.15 -3.91 -5.99
N ASP A 177 -9.41 -4.19 -6.31
CA ASP A 177 -10.02 -5.53 -6.17
C ASP A 177 -9.52 -6.45 -7.30
N THR A 178 -8.27 -6.92 -7.17
CA THR A 178 -7.55 -7.70 -8.20
C THR A 178 -7.31 -9.15 -7.78
N PHE A 179 -8.24 -9.76 -7.04
CA PHE A 179 -8.13 -11.17 -6.67
C PHE A 179 -8.28 -12.07 -7.91
N GLU A 180 -7.28 -12.93 -8.16
CA GLU A 180 -7.31 -13.92 -9.25
C GLU A 180 -7.62 -15.34 -8.77
N GLY A 181 -7.34 -15.66 -7.50
CA GLY A 181 -7.57 -16.98 -6.90
C GLY A 181 -7.70 -16.92 -5.38
N PHE A 182 -7.99 -18.08 -4.78
CA PHE A 182 -8.09 -18.29 -3.33
C PHE A 182 -7.18 -19.44 -2.90
#